data_AF-A0A1S3FCK0-F1
#
_entry.id   AF-A0A1S3FCK0-F1
#
_cell.length_a   1.000
_cell.length_b   1.000
_cell.length_c   1.000
_cell.angle_alpha   90.00
_cell.angle_beta   90.00
_cell.angle_gamma   90.00
#
_symmetry.space_group_name_H-M   'P 1'
#
loop_
_entity.id
_entity.type
_entity.pdbx_description
1 polymer ?
#
loop_
_entity_poly.entity_id
_entity_poly.type
_entity_poly.pdbx_seq_one_letter_code
_entity_poly.pdbx_strand_id
1 'polypeptide(L)'
;MARKKRPCLLPSLLLLLLTLLLLPQVDSRSFVVDRKHNQFLLDGFPFRYVSGSIHYYRIPRVLWADRLFKMRLCGLNAIQFYVPWNYHEPEPGVFNFNGSRDLIAFLNEAAKANLLVILRPGPYICAEWEMGGLPSWLLRKPKIHLRTSDPGSISYSQVFQGVLERNTKRELALTAKAGAKLDILLENMGRLSFGSNHSDFKGLLEPPILGQTILTDWMIYPLKIDKLVKWWFPLNLLKRPQPDIPSGPTFYSTTFPILGSSGDTFLYLPGWTKGQVWINGFNLGRYWTKRGPQQTLYVPRLLLLPKGAINKITLLELENVPSKPQVQFLDNPILNGTSDRPHFDSFSDPQSTYEPIQLSGH
;
A
#
# COMPACT_ATOMS: atom_id res chain seq x y z
N MET A 1 47.99 9.53 79.30
CA MET A 1 47.44 8.84 78.10
C MET A 1 46.92 9.89 77.12
N ALA A 2 47.36 9.90 75.87
CA ALA A 2 46.84 10.82 74.83
C ALA A 2 45.75 10.12 73.99
N ARG A 3 44.51 10.61 74.01
CA ARG A 3 43.42 10.10 73.15
C ARG A 3 43.62 10.58 71.70
N LYS A 4 44.10 9.71 70.81
CA LYS A 4 44.06 9.94 69.35
C LYS A 4 42.60 10.14 68.92
N LYS A 5 42.23 11.36 68.47
CA LYS A 5 40.96 11.60 67.76
C LYS A 5 41.00 10.81 66.44
N ARG A 6 40.03 9.94 66.19
CA ARG A 6 39.83 9.33 64.86
C ARG A 6 39.19 10.38 63.94
N PRO A 7 39.62 10.55 62.68
CA PRO A 7 38.95 11.44 61.74
C PRO A 7 37.55 10.90 61.41
N CYS A 8 36.55 11.78 61.38
CA CYS A 8 35.21 11.40 60.96
C CYS A 8 35.17 11.36 59.42
N LEU A 9 34.97 10.16 58.85
CA LEU A 9 34.98 9.95 57.40
C LEU A 9 33.64 10.31 56.72
N LEU A 10 32.53 10.34 57.47
CA LEU A 10 31.18 10.59 56.94
C LEU A 10 31.05 11.89 56.12
N PRO A 11 31.55 13.07 56.58
CA PRO A 11 31.41 14.30 55.82
C PRO A 11 32.13 14.25 54.47
N SER A 12 33.30 13.59 54.41
CA SER A 12 34.09 13.45 53.18
C SER A 12 33.39 12.51 52.19
N LEU A 13 32.82 11.41 52.68
CA LEU A 13 32.06 10.47 51.85
C LEU A 13 30.78 11.12 51.29
N LEU A 14 30.07 11.91 52.10
CA LEU A 14 28.85 12.62 51.68
C LEU A 14 29.17 13.71 50.65
N LEU A 15 30.27 14.46 50.85
CA LEU A 15 30.71 15.48 49.90
C LEU A 15 31.11 14.87 48.55
N LEU A 16 31.80 13.71 48.56
CA LEU A 16 32.13 12.96 47.35
C LEU A 16 30.88 12.44 46.61
N LEU A 17 29.85 12.04 47.36
CA LEU A 17 28.58 11.61 46.78
C LEU A 17 27.83 12.80 46.13
N LEU A 18 27.85 13.97 46.76
CA LEU A 18 27.28 15.19 46.18
C LEU A 18 28.04 15.65 44.93
N THR A 19 29.38 15.59 44.90
CA THR A 19 30.13 15.98 43.70
C THR A 19 29.89 15.01 42.54
N LEU A 20 29.71 13.70 42.80
CA LEU A 20 29.27 12.72 41.80
C LEU A 20 27.86 13.00 41.26
N LEU A 21 26.95 13.52 42.08
CA LEU A 21 25.59 13.94 41.68
C LEU A 21 25.54 15.31 40.98
N LEU A 22 26.59 16.14 41.13
CA LEU A 22 26.71 17.47 40.55
C LEU A 22 27.59 17.51 39.27
N LEU A 23 28.19 16.39 38.88
CA LEU A 23 28.78 16.27 37.54
C LEU A 23 27.68 16.43 36.49
N PRO A 24 27.85 17.33 35.49
CA PRO A 24 26.90 17.43 34.40
C PRO A 24 26.92 16.10 33.62
N GLN A 25 25.80 15.35 33.68
CA GLN A 25 25.61 14.23 32.77
C GLN A 25 25.46 14.79 31.35
N VAL A 26 26.58 14.86 30.64
CA VAL A 26 26.61 15.04 29.20
C VAL A 26 25.81 13.87 28.62
N ASP A 27 24.66 14.18 28.02
CA ASP A 27 23.79 13.23 27.31
C ASP A 27 24.51 12.77 26.02
N SER A 28 25.53 11.93 26.21
CA SER A 28 26.51 11.51 25.20
C SER A 28 25.96 10.46 24.23
N ARG A 29 24.67 10.56 23.91
CA ARG A 29 23.97 9.66 23.00
C ARG A 29 24.66 9.62 21.64
N SER A 30 25.24 8.47 21.32
CA SER A 30 26.23 8.34 20.26
C SER A 30 26.20 6.95 19.64
N PHE A 31 26.41 6.89 18.33
CA PHE A 31 26.51 5.64 17.58
C PHE A 31 27.77 5.67 16.72
N VAL A 32 28.73 4.81 17.03
CA VAL A 32 30.08 4.83 16.44
C VAL A 32 30.40 3.50 15.77
N VAL A 33 31.05 3.55 14.61
CA VAL A 33 31.56 2.36 13.92
C VAL A 33 33.00 2.12 14.37
N ASP A 34 33.19 1.23 15.34
CA ASP A 34 34.51 0.84 15.83
C ASP A 34 35.15 -0.18 14.88
N ARG A 35 35.88 0.38 13.92
CA ARG A 35 36.64 -0.38 12.91
C ARG A 35 37.83 -1.16 13.48
N LYS A 36 38.29 -0.87 14.71
CA LYS A 36 39.43 -1.58 15.32
C LYS A 36 39.00 -2.92 15.90
N HIS A 37 37.82 -2.96 16.53
CA HIS A 37 37.27 -4.16 17.14
C HIS A 37 36.10 -4.77 16.33
N ASN A 38 35.87 -4.27 15.11
CA ASN A 38 34.85 -4.73 14.17
C ASN A 38 33.42 -4.76 14.75
N GLN A 39 33.04 -3.70 15.46
CA GLN A 39 31.78 -3.59 16.19
C GLN A 39 31.13 -2.22 16.03
N PHE A 40 29.88 -2.08 16.48
CA PHE A 40 29.30 -0.77 16.76
C PHE A 40 29.46 -0.46 18.25
N LEU A 41 29.54 0.82 18.60
CA LEU A 41 29.38 1.30 19.96
C LEU A 41 28.09 2.13 20.02
N LEU A 42 27.21 1.82 20.97
CA LEU A 42 26.08 2.65 21.37
C LEU A 42 26.42 3.24 22.73
N ASP A 43 26.46 4.57 22.82
CA ASP A 43 26.74 5.32 24.05
C ASP A 43 28.06 4.89 24.73
N GLY A 44 29.04 4.49 23.91
CA GLY A 44 30.36 3.97 24.33
C GLY A 44 30.43 2.45 24.53
N PHE A 45 29.30 1.74 24.60
CA PHE A 45 29.26 0.29 24.89
C PHE A 45 29.14 -0.56 23.61
N PRO A 46 29.81 -1.74 23.54
CA PRO A 46 29.66 -2.70 22.45
C PRO A 46 28.19 -3.03 22.13
N PHE A 47 27.80 -2.80 20.88
CA PHE A 47 26.42 -2.90 20.42
C PHE A 47 26.29 -3.70 19.12
N ARG A 48 25.17 -4.43 19.00
CA ARG A 48 24.75 -5.15 17.81
C ARG A 48 23.24 -4.97 17.61
N TYR A 49 22.84 -4.47 16.44
CA TYR A 49 21.42 -4.43 16.11
C TYR A 49 20.89 -5.80 15.69
N VAL A 50 19.65 -6.07 16.04
CA VAL A 50 18.80 -7.11 15.48
C VAL A 50 17.53 -6.39 15.02
N SER A 51 17.36 -6.29 13.70
CA SER A 51 16.42 -5.35 13.06
C SER A 51 15.40 -6.05 12.17
N GLY A 52 14.14 -5.63 12.28
CA GLY A 52 13.05 -6.08 11.42
C GLY A 52 12.60 -4.99 10.44
N SER A 53 12.14 -5.38 9.25
CA SER A 53 11.63 -4.43 8.25
C SER A 53 10.15 -4.13 8.46
N ILE A 54 9.76 -2.87 8.62
CA ILE A 54 8.35 -2.45 8.80
C ILE A 54 8.05 -1.16 8.04
N HIS A 55 7.10 -1.19 7.11
CA HIS A 55 6.82 -0.05 6.24
C HIS A 55 5.55 0.68 6.67
N TYR A 56 5.69 1.85 7.32
CA TYR A 56 4.57 2.66 7.83
C TYR A 56 3.52 2.98 6.76
N TYR A 57 3.95 3.23 5.52
CA TYR A 57 3.10 3.51 4.36
C TYR A 57 2.29 2.28 3.86
N ARG A 58 2.53 1.08 4.39
CA ARG A 58 1.73 -0.14 4.17
C ARG A 58 0.81 -0.50 5.35
N ILE A 59 0.82 0.28 6.44
CA ILE A 59 0.10 -0.03 7.68
C ILE A 59 -0.74 1.20 8.09
N PRO A 60 -2.06 1.07 8.35
CA PRO A 60 -2.85 2.18 8.91
C PRO A 60 -2.22 2.73 10.20
N ARG A 61 -2.10 4.06 10.33
CA ARG A 61 -1.39 4.73 11.45
C ARG A 61 -1.78 4.23 12.84
N VAL A 62 -3.08 4.01 13.03
CA VAL A 62 -3.72 3.45 14.22
C VAL A 62 -3.20 2.06 14.64
N LEU A 63 -2.49 1.34 13.76
CA LEU A 63 -1.92 0.02 14.01
C LEU A 63 -0.38 0.04 14.14
N TRP A 64 0.28 1.20 14.01
CA TRP A 64 1.75 1.30 14.10
C TRP A 64 2.27 0.87 15.48
N ALA A 65 1.67 1.38 16.57
CA ALA A 65 2.10 1.06 17.93
C ALA A 65 1.99 -0.46 18.24
N ASP A 66 0.89 -1.11 17.87
CA ASP A 66 0.69 -2.56 18.02
C ASP A 66 1.76 -3.38 17.26
N ARG A 67 2.00 -3.01 16.00
CA ARG A 67 2.98 -3.70 15.13
C ARG A 67 4.40 -3.52 15.66
N LEU A 68 4.77 -2.32 16.11
CA LEU A 68 6.07 -2.01 16.71
C LEU A 68 6.27 -2.70 18.07
N PHE A 69 5.25 -2.71 18.93
CA PHE A 69 5.30 -3.42 20.21
C PHE A 69 5.50 -4.93 20.02
N LYS A 70 4.79 -5.54 19.06
CA LYS A 70 5.01 -6.96 18.68
C LYS A 70 6.44 -7.20 18.16
N MET A 71 6.98 -6.31 17.34
CA MET A 71 8.38 -6.39 16.91
C MET A 71 9.37 -6.32 18.08
N ARG A 72 9.11 -5.48 19.09
CA ARG A 72 9.91 -5.43 20.33
C ARG A 72 9.82 -6.73 21.13
N LEU A 73 8.62 -7.31 21.26
CA LEU A 73 8.42 -8.61 21.92
C LEU A 73 9.09 -9.78 21.20
N CYS A 74 9.29 -9.70 19.88
CA CYS A 74 10.11 -10.66 19.12
C CYS A 74 11.63 -10.54 19.39
N GLY A 75 12.06 -9.75 20.38
CA GLY A 75 13.47 -9.58 20.76
C GLY A 75 14.25 -8.58 19.91
N LEU A 76 13.60 -7.86 18.98
CA LEU A 76 14.26 -6.84 18.17
C LEU A 76 14.65 -5.63 19.04
N ASN A 77 15.82 -5.06 18.77
CA ASN A 77 16.28 -3.79 19.37
C ASN A 77 16.31 -2.64 18.36
N ALA A 78 16.05 -2.93 17.09
CA ALA A 78 15.94 -1.95 16.03
C ALA A 78 14.82 -2.30 15.03
N ILE A 79 14.44 -1.32 14.23
CA ILE A 79 13.63 -1.47 13.02
C ILE A 79 14.37 -0.85 11.82
N GLN A 80 14.03 -1.28 10.63
CA GLN A 80 14.46 -0.62 9.39
C GLN A 80 13.26 -0.35 8.47
N PHE A 81 13.27 0.80 7.80
CA PHE A 81 12.18 1.18 6.91
C PHE A 81 12.59 2.16 5.83
N TYR A 82 11.80 2.21 4.75
CA TYR A 82 11.99 3.10 3.62
C TYR A 82 11.11 4.34 3.70
N VAL A 83 11.56 5.45 3.10
CA VAL A 83 10.75 6.66 2.86
C VAL A 83 10.44 6.76 1.35
N PRO A 84 9.24 6.39 0.88
CA PRO A 84 8.87 6.54 -0.51
C PRO A 84 8.62 8.02 -0.85
N TRP A 85 9.50 8.63 -1.64
CA TRP A 85 9.41 10.05 -2.02
C TRP A 85 8.05 10.40 -2.64
N ASN A 86 7.51 9.56 -3.52
CA ASN A 86 6.19 9.74 -4.14
C ASN A 86 4.98 9.67 -3.17
N TYR A 87 5.17 9.12 -1.97
CA TYR A 87 4.18 9.14 -0.90
C TYR A 87 4.20 10.46 -0.12
N HIS A 88 5.27 11.26 -0.24
CA HIS A 88 5.40 12.55 0.42
C HIS A 88 5.30 13.75 -0.54
N GLU A 89 5.76 13.63 -1.78
CA GLU A 89 5.66 14.67 -2.83
C GLU A 89 4.88 14.15 -4.05
N PRO A 90 3.55 13.97 -3.95
CA PRO A 90 2.70 13.46 -5.04
C PRO A 90 2.63 14.38 -6.28
N GLU A 91 2.85 15.69 -6.12
CA GLU A 91 3.04 16.67 -7.20
C GLU A 91 4.23 17.58 -6.83
N PRO A 92 4.94 18.18 -7.80
CA PRO A 92 6.18 18.93 -7.55
C PRO A 92 5.99 20.04 -6.51
N GLY A 93 6.82 20.05 -5.48
CA GLY A 93 6.77 21.02 -4.37
C GLY A 93 5.61 20.83 -3.38
N VAL A 94 4.68 19.90 -3.62
CA VAL A 94 3.49 19.69 -2.78
C VAL A 94 3.75 18.58 -1.76
N PHE A 95 4.39 18.93 -0.65
CA PHE A 95 4.71 17.99 0.42
C PHE A 95 3.51 17.63 1.30
N ASN A 96 3.42 16.37 1.73
CA ASN A 96 2.37 15.86 2.60
C ASN A 96 2.92 14.82 3.60
N PHE A 97 2.85 15.18 4.89
CA PHE A 97 3.22 14.33 6.02
C PHE A 97 2.03 14.09 6.98
N ASN A 98 0.79 14.27 6.53
CA ASN A 98 -0.40 14.18 7.38
C ASN A 98 -0.98 12.76 7.46
N GLY A 99 -1.61 12.41 8.59
CA GLY A 99 -2.26 11.11 8.77
C GLY A 99 -1.27 9.96 8.69
N SER A 100 -1.49 8.99 7.80
CA SER A 100 -0.56 7.86 7.57
C SER A 100 0.75 8.24 6.86
N ARG A 101 0.92 9.51 6.45
CA ARG A 101 2.19 10.06 5.93
C ARG A 101 3.08 10.67 7.03
N ASP A 102 2.68 10.56 8.30
CA ASP A 102 3.37 11.18 9.42
C ASP A 102 4.59 10.36 9.88
N LEU A 103 5.71 10.60 9.21
CA LEU A 103 7.01 10.01 9.50
C LEU A 103 7.47 10.32 10.94
N ILE A 104 7.20 11.52 11.45
CA ILE A 104 7.62 11.93 12.81
C ILE A 104 6.83 11.16 13.86
N ALA A 105 5.51 11.00 13.69
CA ALA A 105 4.72 10.14 14.56
C ALA A 105 5.17 8.67 14.49
N PHE A 106 5.54 8.13 13.32
CA PHE A 106 6.04 6.76 13.25
C PHE A 106 7.37 6.58 14.00
N LEU A 107 8.29 7.55 13.88
CA LEU A 107 9.53 7.58 14.67
C LEU A 107 9.24 7.69 16.18
N ASN A 108 8.26 8.48 16.58
CA ASN A 108 7.85 8.61 17.98
C ASN A 108 7.22 7.31 18.53
N GLU A 109 6.42 6.58 17.75
CA GLU A 109 5.94 5.25 18.18
C GLU A 109 7.09 4.22 18.28
N ALA A 110 8.10 4.29 17.40
CA ALA A 110 9.28 3.42 17.50
C ALA A 110 10.12 3.73 18.76
N ALA A 111 10.29 5.02 19.09
CA ALA A 111 10.94 5.45 20.32
C ALA A 111 10.19 5.00 21.59
N LYS A 112 8.84 5.13 21.61
CA LYS A 112 8.00 4.59 22.71
C LYS A 112 8.12 3.08 22.86
N ALA A 113 8.25 2.34 21.75
CA ALA A 113 8.49 0.90 21.74
C ALA A 113 9.94 0.50 22.11
N ASN A 114 10.81 1.47 22.41
CA ASN A 114 12.24 1.27 22.70
C ASN A 114 12.95 0.48 21.58
N LEU A 115 12.79 0.96 20.34
CA LEU A 115 13.40 0.43 19.12
C LEU A 115 14.23 1.53 18.44
N LEU A 116 15.51 1.23 18.18
CA LEU A 116 16.37 2.08 17.33
C LEU A 116 15.92 2.03 15.87
N VAL A 117 16.29 3.03 15.07
CA VAL A 117 15.80 3.16 13.68
C VAL A 117 16.95 3.20 12.67
N ILE A 118 16.93 2.27 11.73
CA ILE A 118 17.77 2.28 10.52
C ILE A 118 16.92 2.86 9.37
N LEU A 119 17.03 4.18 9.18
CA LEU A 119 16.28 4.91 8.16
C LEU A 119 16.90 4.71 6.77
N ARG A 120 16.07 4.37 5.77
CA ARG A 120 16.48 4.25 4.36
C ARG A 120 15.71 5.27 3.50
N PRO A 121 16.16 6.53 3.40
CA PRO A 121 15.36 7.64 2.87
C PRO A 121 15.19 7.67 1.34
N GLY A 122 15.77 6.71 0.60
CA GLY A 122 15.71 6.68 -0.86
C GLY A 122 16.85 7.49 -1.51
N PRO A 123 16.59 8.29 -2.56
CA PRO A 123 15.28 8.66 -3.10
C PRO A 123 14.58 7.53 -3.87
N TYR A 124 15.31 6.53 -4.33
CA TYR A 124 14.77 5.25 -4.82
C TYR A 124 14.92 4.18 -3.73
N ILE A 125 13.89 3.36 -3.54
CA ILE A 125 13.78 2.37 -2.46
C ILE A 125 13.52 0.94 -2.94
N CYS A 126 13.19 0.73 -4.22
CA CYS A 126 12.63 -0.53 -4.74
C CYS A 126 11.35 -0.92 -3.99
N ALA A 127 11.46 -1.83 -3.01
CA ALA A 127 10.47 -2.16 -1.99
C ALA A 127 9.08 -2.57 -2.52
N GLU A 128 8.98 -3.01 -3.78
CA GLU A 128 7.75 -3.50 -4.43
C GLU A 128 6.63 -2.46 -4.32
N TRP A 129 7.04 -1.21 -4.55
CA TRP A 129 6.23 0.00 -4.44
C TRP A 129 6.27 0.78 -5.75
N GLU A 130 5.21 1.54 -6.04
CA GLU A 130 5.05 2.32 -7.28
C GLU A 130 6.35 3.04 -7.66
N MET A 131 6.89 2.70 -8.83
CA MET A 131 8.08 3.33 -9.42
C MET A 131 9.33 3.30 -8.52
N GLY A 132 9.42 2.31 -7.62
CA GLY A 132 10.51 2.19 -6.65
C GLY A 132 10.56 3.37 -5.67
N GLY A 133 9.44 4.06 -5.43
CA GLY A 133 9.34 5.25 -4.58
C GLY A 133 9.54 6.58 -5.30
N LEU A 134 9.95 6.59 -6.58
CA LEU A 134 10.16 7.82 -7.34
C LEU A 134 8.83 8.48 -7.74
N PRO A 135 8.70 9.81 -7.67
CA PRO A 135 7.49 10.51 -8.13
C PRO A 135 7.31 10.43 -9.65
N SER A 136 6.13 10.01 -10.10
CA SER A 136 5.85 9.85 -11.53
C SER A 136 5.86 11.16 -12.33
N TRP A 137 5.73 12.31 -11.66
CA TRP A 137 5.92 13.62 -12.29
C TRP A 137 7.35 13.87 -12.77
N LEU A 138 8.35 13.11 -12.29
CA LEU A 138 9.71 13.15 -12.82
C LEU A 138 9.74 12.85 -14.32
N LEU A 139 8.91 11.89 -14.78
CA LEU A 139 8.76 11.51 -16.18
C LEU A 139 8.25 12.65 -17.08
N ARG A 140 7.73 13.76 -16.52
CA ARG A 140 7.33 14.95 -17.29
C ARG A 140 8.54 15.79 -17.76
N LYS A 141 9.76 15.51 -17.29
CA LYS A 141 10.98 16.19 -17.72
C LYS A 141 11.57 15.49 -18.97
N PRO A 142 11.74 16.20 -20.11
CA PRO A 142 12.38 15.62 -21.30
C PRO A 142 13.80 15.11 -21.00
N LYS A 143 14.16 13.97 -21.61
CA LYS A 143 15.47 13.30 -21.42
C LYS A 143 15.84 12.98 -19.97
N ILE A 144 14.86 12.79 -19.08
CA ILE A 144 15.17 12.45 -17.68
C ILE A 144 15.77 11.04 -17.55
N HIS A 145 17.00 11.02 -17.06
CA HIS A 145 17.76 9.81 -16.78
C HIS A 145 17.46 9.31 -15.36
N LEU A 146 16.58 8.31 -15.24
CA LEU A 146 16.26 7.71 -13.94
C LEU A 146 17.22 6.55 -13.63
N ARG A 147 18.28 6.86 -12.88
CA ARG A 147 19.31 5.92 -12.39
C ARG A 147 20.18 5.27 -13.48
N THR A 148 20.36 5.92 -14.63
CA THR A 148 21.07 5.37 -15.80
C THR A 148 21.82 6.45 -16.62
N SER A 149 22.59 5.99 -17.61
CA SER A 149 22.81 6.67 -18.90
C SER A 149 21.76 6.13 -19.91
N ASP A 150 21.24 6.96 -20.83
CA ASP A 150 20.18 6.63 -21.81
C ASP A 150 20.53 5.50 -22.83
N PRO A 151 19.60 5.00 -23.69
CA PRO A 151 18.12 5.08 -23.69
C PRO A 151 17.41 3.70 -23.93
N GLY A 152 16.07 3.67 -24.17
CA GLY A 152 15.29 2.44 -24.53
C GLY A 152 14.06 2.71 -25.44
N SER A 153 13.25 1.68 -25.78
CA SER A 153 12.06 1.75 -26.68
C SER A 153 10.95 0.69 -26.39
N ILE A 154 9.76 0.79 -27.03
CA ILE A 154 8.47 0.14 -26.69
C ILE A 154 7.61 -0.15 -27.99
N SER A 155 6.26 -0.28 -28.13
CA SER A 155 5.11 -0.71 -27.28
C SER A 155 3.84 -1.37 -27.92
N TYR A 156 2.99 -0.67 -28.72
CA TYR A 156 1.50 -0.56 -28.45
C TYR A 156 0.44 -1.42 -29.24
N SER A 157 -0.83 -0.94 -29.34
CA SER A 157 -2.14 -1.62 -29.61
C SER A 157 -3.24 -0.63 -30.19
N GLN A 158 -4.60 -0.65 -30.10
CA GLN A 158 -5.72 -1.43 -29.48
C GLN A 158 -7.16 -1.02 -29.99
N VAL A 159 -8.18 -1.92 -30.00
CA VAL A 159 -9.65 -1.67 -29.80
C VAL A 159 -10.28 -2.88 -29.08
N PHE A 160 -11.32 -2.73 -28.25
CA PHE A 160 -11.76 -3.82 -27.34
C PHE A 160 -12.41 -5.04 -28.03
N GLN A 161 -11.61 -6.10 -28.16
CA GLN A 161 -12.05 -7.50 -28.28
C GLN A 161 -11.34 -8.39 -27.23
N GLY A 162 -11.06 -7.83 -26.05
CA GLY A 162 -10.32 -8.48 -24.97
C GLY A 162 -9.33 -7.55 -24.27
N VAL A 163 -8.69 -8.07 -23.22
CA VAL A 163 -7.64 -7.37 -22.45
C VAL A 163 -6.28 -7.56 -23.12
N LEU A 164 -5.48 -6.49 -23.18
CA LEU A 164 -4.07 -6.57 -23.52
C LEU A 164 -3.22 -6.29 -22.27
N GLU A 165 -2.26 -7.17 -22.01
CA GLU A 165 -1.29 -7.02 -20.92
C GLU A 165 0.13 -6.93 -21.50
N ARG A 166 1.01 -6.17 -20.81
CA ARG A 166 2.41 -5.92 -21.19
C ARG A 166 3.20 -7.19 -21.58
N ASN A 167 2.85 -8.35 -21.03
CA ASN A 167 3.60 -9.60 -21.14
C ASN A 167 2.92 -10.67 -22.01
N THR A 168 1.72 -10.45 -22.58
CA THR A 168 0.95 -11.51 -23.26
C THR A 168 0.58 -11.21 -24.71
N LYS A 169 -0.04 -10.06 -24.99
CA LYS A 169 -0.60 -9.75 -26.31
C LYS A 169 -0.54 -8.26 -26.59
N ARG A 170 -0.11 -7.89 -27.80
CA ARG A 170 0.01 -6.49 -28.27
C ARG A 170 -1.00 -6.14 -29.37
N GLU A 171 -1.40 -7.13 -30.17
CA GLU A 171 -2.35 -6.94 -31.27
C GLU A 171 -3.76 -7.38 -30.89
N LEU A 172 -4.76 -6.76 -31.52
CA LEU A 172 -6.16 -7.08 -31.33
C LEU A 172 -6.89 -6.85 -32.68
N ALA A 173 -7.62 -7.85 -33.16
CA ALA A 173 -8.35 -7.81 -34.43
C ALA A 173 -9.78 -7.29 -34.21
N LEU A 174 -10.31 -6.49 -35.16
CA LEU A 174 -11.33 -5.48 -34.85
C LEU A 174 -12.40 -5.41 -35.95
N THR A 175 -13.67 -5.33 -35.55
CA THR A 175 -14.81 -5.18 -36.47
C THR A 175 -15.66 -3.99 -36.02
N ALA A 176 -15.76 -2.97 -36.87
CA ALA A 176 -16.55 -1.76 -36.61
C ALA A 176 -17.13 -1.19 -37.92
N LYS A 177 -18.21 -0.41 -37.81
CA LYS A 177 -18.71 0.42 -38.93
C LYS A 177 -17.91 1.72 -39.00
N ALA A 178 -17.79 2.30 -40.20
CA ALA A 178 -17.23 3.65 -40.35
C ALA A 178 -18.00 4.65 -39.48
N GLY A 179 -17.29 5.56 -38.80
CA GLY A 179 -17.87 6.52 -37.86
C GLY A 179 -18.22 5.95 -36.48
N ALA A 180 -17.93 4.68 -36.18
CA ALA A 180 -18.09 4.14 -34.83
C ALA A 180 -17.12 4.79 -33.83
N LYS A 181 -17.60 5.09 -32.62
CA LYS A 181 -16.78 5.63 -31.54
C LYS A 181 -15.86 4.56 -30.96
N LEU A 182 -14.62 4.95 -30.66
CA LEU A 182 -13.62 4.15 -29.96
C LEU A 182 -13.34 4.73 -28.57
N ASP A 183 -13.61 3.96 -27.52
CA ASP A 183 -13.15 4.23 -26.16
C ASP A 183 -12.08 3.20 -25.74
N ILE A 184 -11.01 3.65 -25.09
CA ILE A 184 -9.96 2.79 -24.54
C ILE A 184 -9.76 3.15 -23.06
N LEU A 185 -10.13 2.26 -22.14
CA LEU A 185 -9.77 2.39 -20.73
C LEU A 185 -8.35 1.86 -20.50
N LEU A 186 -7.51 2.65 -19.83
CA LEU A 186 -6.10 2.34 -19.61
C LEU A 186 -5.78 2.31 -18.11
N GLU A 187 -5.52 1.11 -17.59
CA GLU A 187 -5.16 0.92 -16.19
C GLU A 187 -3.65 1.07 -15.98
N ASN A 188 -3.22 2.04 -15.16
CA ASN A 188 -1.91 1.94 -14.54
C ASN A 188 -1.94 0.83 -13.47
N MET A 189 -1.55 -0.39 -13.85
CA MET A 189 -1.41 -1.54 -12.94
C MET A 189 -0.30 -1.35 -11.89
N GLY A 190 0.61 -0.41 -12.12
CA GLY A 190 1.79 -0.13 -11.29
C GLY A 190 3.03 0.08 -12.17
N ARG A 191 3.90 1.01 -11.79
CA ARG A 191 5.23 1.22 -12.40
C ARG A 191 6.24 0.23 -11.83
N LEU A 192 7.08 -0.32 -12.70
CA LEU A 192 8.19 -1.20 -12.34
C LEU A 192 9.01 -0.59 -11.19
N SER A 193 9.17 -1.38 -10.13
CA SER A 193 9.91 -1.00 -8.91
C SER A 193 11.39 -1.37 -8.98
N PHE A 194 11.79 -2.18 -9.97
CA PHE A 194 13.11 -2.77 -10.14
C PHE A 194 13.45 -2.98 -11.63
N GLY A 195 14.72 -3.21 -11.94
CA GLY A 195 15.23 -3.38 -13.31
C GLY A 195 15.68 -2.06 -13.95
N SER A 196 16.22 -2.13 -15.17
CA SER A 196 16.76 -0.96 -15.89
C SER A 196 15.68 -0.02 -16.43
N ASN A 197 14.47 -0.51 -16.68
CA ASN A 197 13.40 0.21 -17.37
C ASN A 197 12.62 1.17 -16.43
N HIS A 198 13.34 2.15 -15.88
CA HIS A 198 12.80 3.15 -14.94
C HIS A 198 11.87 4.17 -15.61
N SER A 199 11.97 4.32 -16.94
CA SER A 199 11.10 5.14 -17.78
C SER A 199 9.75 4.48 -18.04
N ASP A 200 9.11 3.96 -16.97
CA ASP A 200 7.81 3.28 -17.05
C ASP A 200 6.66 4.30 -17.18
N PHE A 201 6.57 4.91 -18.37
CA PHE A 201 5.43 5.68 -18.82
C PHE A 201 4.17 4.80 -18.89
N LYS A 202 2.99 5.41 -18.73
CA LYS A 202 1.68 4.74 -18.64
C LYS A 202 0.65 5.49 -19.47
N GLY A 203 -0.34 4.75 -20.00
CA GLY A 203 -1.23 5.23 -21.06
C GLY A 203 -0.83 4.63 -22.41
N LEU A 204 -1.32 5.21 -23.51
CA LEU A 204 -0.81 4.95 -24.86
C LEU A 204 0.61 5.52 -24.96
N LEU A 205 1.56 4.74 -25.47
CA LEU A 205 2.98 5.15 -25.55
C LEU A 205 3.44 5.37 -26.99
N GLU A 206 2.76 4.74 -27.95
CA GLU A 206 2.77 5.08 -29.38
C GLU A 206 1.31 5.32 -29.83
N PRO A 207 1.09 6.03 -30.95
CA PRO A 207 -0.23 6.15 -31.55
C PRO A 207 -0.80 4.77 -31.92
N PRO A 208 -2.07 4.48 -31.59
CA PRO A 208 -2.71 3.22 -31.98
C PRO A 208 -2.99 3.17 -33.49
N ILE A 209 -2.85 1.99 -34.08
CA ILE A 209 -2.92 1.77 -35.54
C ILE A 209 -4.10 0.85 -35.87
N LEU A 210 -4.89 1.23 -36.88
CA LEU A 210 -5.97 0.43 -37.45
C LEU A 210 -5.59 -0.01 -38.87
N GLY A 211 -5.19 -1.27 -39.02
CA GLY A 211 -4.65 -1.79 -40.28
C GLY A 211 -3.30 -1.15 -40.60
N GLN A 212 -3.29 -0.16 -41.50
CA GLN A 212 -2.11 0.64 -41.85
C GLN A 212 -2.28 2.13 -41.47
N THR A 213 -3.43 2.52 -40.91
CA THR A 213 -3.77 3.92 -40.61
C THR A 213 -3.51 4.23 -39.13
N ILE A 214 -2.72 5.26 -38.86
CA ILE A 214 -2.56 5.82 -37.50
C ILE A 214 -3.86 6.53 -37.09
N LEU A 215 -4.39 6.23 -35.91
CA LEU A 215 -5.58 6.89 -35.37
C LEU A 215 -5.20 8.19 -34.64
N THR A 216 -5.79 9.31 -35.05
CA THR A 216 -5.55 10.66 -34.52
C THR A 216 -6.72 11.18 -33.66
N ASP A 217 -6.68 12.46 -33.27
CA ASP A 217 -7.81 13.22 -32.73
C ASP A 217 -8.43 12.67 -31.42
N TRP A 218 -7.56 12.20 -30.53
CA TRP A 218 -7.91 11.58 -29.25
C TRP A 218 -8.40 12.57 -28.19
N MET A 219 -9.62 12.36 -27.69
CA MET A 219 -10.09 12.95 -26.44
C MET A 219 -9.63 12.12 -25.24
N ILE A 220 -8.77 12.68 -24.39
CA ILE A 220 -8.11 11.96 -23.28
C ILE A 220 -8.65 12.44 -21.91
N TYR A 221 -9.26 11.52 -21.15
CA TYR A 221 -9.93 11.83 -19.89
C TYR A 221 -9.20 11.22 -18.67
N PRO A 222 -8.50 12.02 -17.83
CA PRO A 222 -7.80 11.52 -16.65
C PRO A 222 -8.76 11.22 -15.48
N LEU A 223 -9.13 9.95 -15.32
CA LEU A 223 -10.09 9.49 -14.30
C LEU A 223 -9.51 9.56 -12.87
N LYS A 224 -9.96 10.54 -12.08
CA LYS A 224 -9.55 10.73 -10.67
C LYS A 224 -10.43 9.90 -9.72
N ILE A 225 -10.44 8.57 -9.92
CA ILE A 225 -11.45 7.65 -9.37
C ILE A 225 -11.57 7.71 -7.84
N ASP A 226 -10.48 7.81 -7.08
CA ASP A 226 -10.56 7.95 -5.61
C ASP A 226 -11.34 9.18 -5.16
N LYS A 227 -11.24 10.31 -5.89
CA LYS A 227 -12.02 11.51 -5.59
C LYS A 227 -13.49 11.32 -5.96
N LEU A 228 -13.76 10.62 -7.06
CA LEU A 228 -15.10 10.32 -7.54
C LEU A 228 -15.85 9.40 -6.56
N VAL A 229 -15.27 8.27 -6.18
CA VAL A 229 -15.86 7.33 -5.22
C VAL A 229 -16.00 7.95 -3.83
N LYS A 230 -15.05 8.79 -3.39
CA LYS A 230 -15.19 9.54 -2.13
C LYS A 230 -16.32 10.57 -2.17
N TRP A 231 -16.60 11.20 -3.32
CA TRP A 231 -17.73 12.11 -3.50
C TRP A 231 -19.06 11.37 -3.66
N TRP A 232 -19.06 10.17 -4.25
CA TRP A 232 -20.22 9.27 -4.30
C TRP A 232 -20.52 8.54 -2.99
N PHE A 233 -19.62 8.54 -2.00
CA PHE A 233 -19.87 7.87 -0.71
C PHE A 233 -21.21 8.27 -0.06
N PRO A 234 -21.55 9.58 0.11
CA PRO A 234 -22.85 10.01 0.64
C PRO A 234 -24.04 9.89 -0.34
N LEU A 235 -23.82 9.55 -1.62
CA LEU A 235 -24.88 9.57 -2.65
C LEU A 235 -25.38 8.16 -2.98
N ASN A 236 -26.70 7.97 -3.03
CA ASN A 236 -27.30 6.80 -3.65
C ASN A 236 -27.27 6.99 -5.17
N LEU A 237 -26.37 6.26 -5.84
CA LEU A 237 -26.30 6.22 -7.29
C LEU A 237 -27.56 5.55 -7.85
N LEU A 238 -28.08 6.06 -8.96
CA LEU A 238 -29.21 5.45 -9.67
C LEU A 238 -28.83 4.00 -10.05
N LYS A 239 -29.66 3.03 -9.68
CA LYS A 239 -29.47 1.65 -10.13
C LYS A 239 -29.83 1.58 -11.61
N ARG A 240 -28.93 1.03 -12.43
CA ARG A 240 -29.28 0.60 -13.78
C ARG A 240 -29.77 -0.84 -13.74
N PRO A 241 -30.70 -1.26 -14.62
CA PRO A 241 -30.87 -2.67 -14.93
C PRO A 241 -29.49 -3.24 -15.33
N GLN A 242 -29.16 -4.46 -14.88
CA GLN A 242 -28.00 -5.14 -15.47
C GLN A 242 -28.32 -5.41 -16.94
N PRO A 243 -27.47 -5.01 -17.90
CA PRO A 243 -27.64 -5.42 -19.28
C PRO A 243 -27.38 -6.92 -19.41
N ASP A 244 -28.11 -7.59 -20.31
CA ASP A 244 -27.98 -9.03 -20.56
C ASP A 244 -26.57 -9.45 -21.08
N ILE A 245 -25.77 -8.46 -21.48
CA ILE A 245 -24.39 -8.60 -21.95
C ILE A 245 -23.52 -7.59 -21.16
N PRO A 246 -22.39 -8.00 -20.55
CA PRO A 246 -21.51 -7.08 -19.82
C PRO A 246 -21.02 -5.91 -20.67
N SER A 247 -21.36 -4.68 -20.28
CA SER A 247 -21.06 -3.44 -21.02
C SER A 247 -19.64 -2.89 -20.80
N GLY A 248 -18.69 -3.76 -20.44
CA GLY A 248 -17.33 -3.37 -20.06
C GLY A 248 -17.23 -2.73 -18.65
N PRO A 249 -16.16 -1.95 -18.39
CA PRO A 249 -15.82 -1.45 -17.05
C PRO A 249 -16.96 -0.70 -16.36
N THR A 250 -17.42 -1.20 -15.21
CA THR A 250 -18.66 -0.76 -14.55
C THR A 250 -18.49 -0.66 -13.03
N PHE A 251 -19.10 0.37 -12.42
CA PHE A 251 -19.13 0.50 -10.97
C PHE A 251 -20.29 -0.29 -10.36
N TYR A 252 -19.98 -1.05 -9.30
CA TYR A 252 -20.96 -1.77 -8.50
C TYR A 252 -20.91 -1.28 -7.07
N SER A 253 -22.07 -1.02 -6.44
CA SER A 253 -22.11 -0.59 -5.05
C SER A 253 -23.24 -1.24 -4.25
N THR A 254 -23.04 -1.32 -2.94
CA THR A 254 -24.07 -1.74 -1.98
C THR A 254 -23.75 -1.20 -0.60
N THR A 255 -24.73 -1.31 0.30
CA THR A 255 -24.67 -0.83 1.68
C THR A 255 -25.00 -1.96 2.65
N PHE A 256 -24.21 -2.11 3.71
CA PHE A 256 -24.38 -3.19 4.69
C PHE A 256 -24.25 -2.68 6.14
N PRO A 257 -25.15 -3.10 7.06
CA PRO A 257 -24.98 -2.87 8.48
C PRO A 257 -23.90 -3.81 9.05
N ILE A 258 -23.41 -3.49 10.25
CA ILE A 258 -22.70 -4.46 11.10
C ILE A 258 -23.59 -4.78 12.29
N LEU A 259 -23.97 -6.06 12.41
CA LEU A 259 -24.94 -6.55 13.40
C LEU A 259 -24.28 -7.22 14.62
N GLY A 260 -23.17 -7.93 14.40
CA GLY A 260 -22.45 -8.68 15.43
C GLY A 260 -21.41 -7.86 16.20
N SER A 261 -20.45 -8.57 16.82
CA SER A 261 -19.12 -8.01 17.10
C SER A 261 -18.41 -7.66 15.77
N SER A 262 -17.28 -6.98 15.83
CA SER A 262 -16.56 -6.57 14.61
C SER A 262 -15.06 -6.47 14.87
N GLY A 263 -14.29 -7.28 14.15
CA GLY A 263 -12.83 -7.28 14.14
C GLY A 263 -12.25 -6.85 12.79
N ASP A 264 -10.99 -7.20 12.56
CA ASP A 264 -10.41 -7.25 11.21
C ASP A 264 -11.09 -8.38 10.41
N THR A 265 -11.19 -8.25 9.08
CA THR A 265 -11.83 -9.26 8.22
C THR A 265 -11.20 -9.27 6.81
N PHE A 266 -11.56 -10.25 5.97
CA PHE A 266 -11.02 -10.46 4.64
C PHE A 266 -12.13 -10.47 3.59
N LEU A 267 -12.18 -9.43 2.76
CA LEU A 267 -13.13 -9.33 1.67
C LEU A 267 -12.82 -10.37 0.59
N TYR A 268 -13.77 -11.24 0.30
CA TYR A 268 -13.74 -12.25 -0.76
C TYR A 268 -14.72 -11.86 -1.89
N LEU A 269 -14.30 -12.06 -3.13
CA LEU A 269 -15.03 -11.63 -4.33
C LEU A 269 -15.33 -12.83 -5.25
N PRO A 270 -16.21 -13.77 -4.85
CA PRO A 270 -16.51 -14.95 -5.64
C PRO A 270 -17.14 -14.58 -7.01
N GLY A 271 -16.58 -15.13 -8.09
CA GLY A 271 -17.10 -14.97 -9.46
C GLY A 271 -16.77 -13.65 -10.16
N TRP A 272 -16.37 -12.60 -9.45
CA TRP A 272 -15.74 -11.40 -10.02
C TRP A 272 -14.40 -11.76 -10.69
N THR A 273 -13.82 -10.83 -11.46
CA THR A 273 -12.60 -11.11 -12.23
C THR A 273 -11.44 -10.15 -11.97
N LYS A 274 -11.53 -8.87 -12.35
CA LYS A 274 -10.43 -7.92 -12.17
C LYS A 274 -10.92 -6.51 -11.85
N GLY A 275 -10.37 -5.90 -10.80
CA GLY A 275 -10.84 -4.57 -10.42
C GLY A 275 -10.19 -3.94 -9.22
N GLN A 276 -10.86 -2.92 -8.70
CA GLN A 276 -10.45 -2.12 -7.54
C GLN A 276 -11.62 -2.00 -6.55
N VAL A 277 -11.34 -1.98 -5.25
CA VAL A 277 -12.37 -1.88 -4.20
C VAL A 277 -12.16 -0.68 -3.28
N TRP A 278 -13.26 -0.02 -2.92
CA TRP A 278 -13.34 0.95 -1.85
C TRP A 278 -14.36 0.52 -0.79
N ILE A 279 -14.02 0.66 0.50
CA ILE A 279 -14.98 0.60 1.61
C ILE A 279 -14.98 1.97 2.31
N ASN A 280 -16.16 2.54 2.50
CA ASN A 280 -16.37 3.87 3.10
C ASN A 280 -15.51 4.98 2.47
N GLY A 281 -15.27 4.88 1.15
CA GLY A 281 -14.42 5.81 0.38
C GLY A 281 -12.91 5.58 0.54
N PHE A 282 -12.46 4.65 1.38
CA PHE A 282 -11.06 4.22 1.47
C PHE A 282 -10.77 3.14 0.43
N ASN A 283 -9.76 3.36 -0.41
CA ASN A 283 -9.32 2.40 -1.43
C ASN A 283 -8.54 1.25 -0.79
N LEU A 284 -9.08 0.04 -0.81
CA LEU A 284 -8.44 -1.17 -0.26
C LEU A 284 -7.31 -1.71 -1.13
N GLY A 285 -7.38 -1.48 -2.45
CA GLY A 285 -6.47 -2.05 -3.43
C GLY A 285 -7.18 -2.73 -4.60
N ARG A 286 -6.39 -3.51 -5.36
CA ARG A 286 -6.84 -4.30 -6.51
C ARG A 286 -7.25 -5.71 -6.11
N TYR A 287 -8.16 -6.31 -6.87
CA TYR A 287 -8.40 -7.75 -6.88
C TYR A 287 -8.16 -8.31 -8.29
N TRP A 288 -7.71 -9.56 -8.38
CA TRP A 288 -7.58 -10.28 -9.65
C TRP A 288 -7.73 -11.79 -9.44
N THR A 289 -8.95 -12.20 -9.11
CA THR A 289 -9.30 -13.57 -8.67
C THR A 289 -8.92 -14.64 -9.71
N LYS A 290 -9.04 -14.33 -11.00
CA LYS A 290 -8.70 -15.27 -12.09
C LYS A 290 -7.19 -15.51 -12.25
N ARG A 291 -6.33 -14.65 -11.71
CA ARG A 291 -4.87 -14.85 -11.66
C ARG A 291 -4.43 -15.42 -10.30
N GLY A 292 -4.93 -14.84 -9.21
CA GLY A 292 -4.38 -15.09 -7.88
C GLY A 292 -2.93 -14.59 -7.75
N PRO A 293 -2.14 -15.13 -6.79
CA PRO A 293 -2.54 -16.11 -5.78
C PRO A 293 -3.41 -15.51 -4.66
N GLN A 294 -3.45 -14.17 -4.56
CA GLN A 294 -4.33 -13.44 -3.64
C GLN A 294 -5.78 -13.49 -4.12
N GLN A 295 -6.66 -14.07 -3.31
CA GLN A 295 -8.11 -14.16 -3.55
C GLN A 295 -8.94 -13.25 -2.61
N THR A 296 -8.36 -12.82 -1.48
CA THR A 296 -9.00 -11.93 -0.50
C THR A 296 -8.25 -10.61 -0.30
N LEU A 297 -8.96 -9.53 0.02
CA LEU A 297 -8.37 -8.26 0.46
C LEU A 297 -8.55 -8.08 1.97
N TYR A 298 -7.47 -7.76 2.69
CA TYR A 298 -7.53 -7.42 4.12
C TYR A 298 -8.31 -6.11 4.34
N VAL A 299 -9.27 -6.15 5.24
CA VAL A 299 -10.09 -5.02 5.68
C VAL A 299 -9.81 -4.78 7.16
N PRO A 300 -8.95 -3.80 7.51
CA PRO A 300 -8.76 -3.38 8.89
C PRO A 300 -10.09 -2.96 9.51
N ARG A 301 -10.35 -3.37 10.75
CA ARG A 301 -11.54 -3.02 11.54
C ARG A 301 -11.85 -1.53 11.49
N LEU A 302 -10.81 -0.71 11.51
CA LEU A 302 -10.89 0.74 11.65
C LEU A 302 -11.29 1.46 10.34
N LEU A 303 -11.51 0.73 9.23
CA LEU A 303 -12.22 1.23 8.05
C LEU A 303 -13.74 1.03 8.13
N LEU A 304 -14.20 0.13 8.99
CA LEU A 304 -15.62 -0.18 9.19
C LEU A 304 -16.22 0.75 10.26
N LEU A 305 -17.46 1.19 10.03
CA LEU A 305 -18.19 2.01 11.00
C LEU A 305 -18.63 1.16 12.23
N PRO A 306 -19.14 1.79 13.31
CA PRO A 306 -19.62 1.07 14.48
C PRO A 306 -20.81 0.13 14.19
N LYS A 307 -21.13 -0.76 15.15
CA LYS A 307 -22.35 -1.60 15.09
C LYS A 307 -23.60 -0.74 14.89
N GLY A 308 -24.49 -1.19 14.01
CA GLY A 308 -25.71 -0.46 13.61
C GLY A 308 -25.49 0.67 12.58
N ALA A 309 -24.26 1.11 12.32
CA ALA A 309 -24.00 2.06 11.24
C ALA A 309 -23.93 1.35 9.87
N ILE A 310 -24.33 2.07 8.83
CA ILE A 310 -24.36 1.58 7.44
C ILE A 310 -23.02 1.85 6.77
N ASN A 311 -22.30 0.77 6.44
CA ASN A 311 -21.10 0.81 5.62
C ASN A 311 -21.48 0.80 4.14
N LYS A 312 -20.67 1.41 3.28
CA LYS A 312 -20.79 1.34 1.82
C LYS A 312 -19.55 0.70 1.22
N ILE A 313 -19.74 -0.31 0.39
CA ILE A 313 -18.70 -0.88 -0.46
C ILE A 313 -18.95 -0.45 -1.91
N THR A 314 -17.88 -0.22 -2.66
CA THR A 314 -17.93 0.11 -4.08
C THR A 314 -16.79 -0.60 -4.80
N LEU A 315 -17.11 -1.28 -5.88
CA LEU A 315 -16.19 -1.98 -6.77
C LEU A 315 -16.16 -1.23 -8.10
N LEU A 316 -15.00 -1.27 -8.76
CA LEU A 316 -14.89 -1.08 -10.21
C LEU A 316 -14.43 -2.41 -10.79
N GLU A 317 -15.33 -3.13 -11.45
CA GLU A 317 -15.01 -4.34 -12.22
C GLU A 317 -14.65 -3.93 -13.65
N LEU A 318 -13.60 -4.54 -14.21
CA LEU A 318 -12.96 -4.14 -15.46
C LEU A 318 -13.15 -5.16 -16.58
N GLU A 319 -13.41 -6.43 -16.24
CA GLU A 319 -13.45 -7.55 -17.18
C GLU A 319 -14.84 -8.18 -17.25
N ASN A 320 -15.24 -8.93 -16.22
CA ASN A 320 -16.47 -9.73 -16.20
C ASN A 320 -17.13 -9.70 -14.82
N VAL A 321 -18.45 -9.59 -14.83
CA VAL A 321 -19.32 -9.54 -13.64
C VAL A 321 -20.01 -10.90 -13.49
N PRO A 322 -20.08 -11.51 -12.29
CA PRO A 322 -20.79 -12.76 -12.09
C PRO A 322 -22.31 -12.58 -12.21
N SER A 323 -23.01 -13.64 -12.64
CA SER A 323 -24.48 -13.67 -12.79
C SER A 323 -25.26 -13.40 -11.48
N LYS A 324 -24.59 -13.50 -10.33
CA LYS A 324 -25.06 -12.97 -9.04
C LYS A 324 -23.96 -12.09 -8.44
N PRO A 325 -24.00 -10.75 -8.65
CA PRO A 325 -23.00 -9.83 -8.10
C PRO A 325 -23.04 -9.82 -6.57
N GLN A 326 -22.11 -10.52 -5.93
CA GLN A 326 -22.06 -10.65 -4.46
C GLN A 326 -20.62 -10.63 -3.92
N VAL A 327 -20.43 -10.17 -2.69
CA VAL A 327 -19.17 -10.31 -1.95
C VAL A 327 -19.41 -11.00 -0.61
N GLN A 328 -18.34 -11.55 -0.02
CA GLN A 328 -18.35 -12.14 1.32
C GLN A 328 -17.24 -11.52 2.16
N PHE A 329 -17.41 -11.56 3.48
CA PHE A 329 -16.38 -11.18 4.45
C PHE A 329 -16.00 -12.44 5.25
N LEU A 330 -14.74 -12.84 5.18
CA LEU A 330 -14.20 -14.05 5.79
C LEU A 330 -13.33 -13.72 7.01
N ASP A 331 -13.22 -14.65 7.95
CA ASP A 331 -12.35 -14.47 9.13
C ASP A 331 -10.87 -14.81 8.83
N ASN A 332 -10.60 -15.51 7.72
CA ASN A 332 -9.26 -15.95 7.32
C ASN A 332 -8.89 -15.50 5.90
N PRO A 333 -7.61 -15.17 5.63
CA PRO A 333 -7.14 -14.75 4.32
C PRO A 333 -6.86 -15.93 3.38
N ILE A 334 -7.20 -15.76 2.10
CA ILE A 334 -6.82 -16.69 1.02
C ILE A 334 -5.78 -15.99 0.13
N LEU A 335 -4.51 -16.39 0.28
CA LEU A 335 -3.34 -15.76 -0.38
C LEU A 335 -2.57 -16.72 -1.31
N ASN A 336 -3.12 -17.92 -1.54
CA ASN A 336 -2.46 -19.05 -2.21
C ASN A 336 -3.35 -19.75 -3.28
N GLY A 337 -4.50 -19.18 -3.62
CA GLY A 337 -5.44 -19.78 -4.59
C GLY A 337 -5.15 -19.31 -6.02
N THR A 338 -4.94 -20.23 -6.95
CA THR A 338 -4.65 -19.93 -8.37
C THR A 338 -5.67 -20.60 -9.30
N SER A 339 -5.59 -20.35 -10.61
CA SER A 339 -6.39 -21.05 -11.63
C SER A 339 -6.29 -22.58 -11.52
N ASP A 340 -5.09 -23.07 -11.19
CA ASP A 340 -4.73 -24.49 -11.23
C ASP A 340 -4.86 -25.14 -9.84
N ARG A 341 -5.11 -24.32 -8.80
CA ARG A 341 -5.49 -24.73 -7.45
C ARG A 341 -6.63 -23.81 -6.95
N PRO A 342 -7.85 -23.98 -7.49
CA PRO A 342 -9.02 -23.30 -6.97
C PRO A 342 -9.28 -23.80 -5.54
N HIS A 343 -9.15 -22.91 -4.56
CA HIS A 343 -9.56 -23.17 -3.17
C HIS A 343 -11.09 -23.13 -3.07
N PHE A 344 -11.73 -24.21 -3.51
CA PHE A 344 -13.20 -24.34 -3.53
C PHE A 344 -13.74 -25.33 -2.49
N ASP A 345 -12.95 -26.33 -2.05
CA ASP A 345 -13.44 -27.50 -1.32
C ASP A 345 -12.89 -27.67 0.11
N SER A 346 -12.47 -26.58 0.78
CA SER A 346 -11.91 -26.68 2.16
C SER A 346 -12.35 -25.59 3.16
N PHE A 347 -13.34 -24.76 2.83
CA PHE A 347 -14.00 -23.85 3.78
C PHE A 347 -15.51 -24.07 3.87
N SER A 348 -15.97 -25.26 3.49
CA SER A 348 -17.25 -25.81 3.96
C SER A 348 -17.11 -26.29 5.42
N ASP A 349 -16.86 -25.36 6.34
CA ASP A 349 -17.30 -25.55 7.72
C ASP A 349 -18.84 -25.45 7.69
N PRO A 350 -19.59 -26.53 7.99
CA PRO A 350 -21.05 -26.52 7.91
C PRO A 350 -21.70 -25.57 8.94
N GLN A 351 -20.94 -24.94 9.83
CA GLN A 351 -21.42 -23.90 10.75
C GLN A 351 -21.05 -22.46 10.34
N SER A 352 -20.17 -22.24 9.34
CA SER A 352 -19.74 -20.89 8.98
C SER A 352 -20.76 -20.14 8.10
N THR A 353 -21.62 -19.34 8.74
CA THR A 353 -22.71 -18.58 8.11
C THR A 353 -22.23 -17.27 7.44
N TYR A 354 -21.33 -17.38 6.46
CA TYR A 354 -20.84 -16.24 5.67
C TYR A 354 -21.89 -15.72 4.67
N GLU A 355 -22.84 -14.91 5.17
CA GLU A 355 -23.92 -14.31 4.36
C GLU A 355 -23.35 -13.46 3.19
N PRO A 356 -23.70 -13.77 1.93
CA PRO A 356 -23.22 -13.03 0.76
C PRO A 356 -24.02 -11.72 0.56
N ILE A 357 -23.31 -10.61 0.43
CA ILE A 357 -23.89 -9.27 0.28
C ILE A 357 -23.98 -8.93 -1.22
N GLN A 358 -25.20 -8.71 -1.72
CA GLN A 358 -25.45 -8.42 -3.14
C GLN A 358 -25.16 -6.96 -3.54
N LEU A 359 -24.75 -6.74 -4.79
CA LEU A 359 -24.40 -5.43 -5.35
C LEU A 359 -25.22 -5.06 -6.60
N SER A 360 -25.49 -3.76 -6.77
CA SER A 360 -26.11 -3.20 -7.98
C SER A 360 -25.12 -2.40 -8.81
N GLY A 361 -25.28 -2.43 -10.13
CA GLY A 361 -24.51 -1.62 -11.09
C GLY A 361 -25.07 -0.20 -11.28
N HIS A 362 -24.20 0.74 -11.68
CA HIS A 362 -24.46 2.19 -11.72
C HIS A 362 -23.82 2.91 -12.91
#